data_AF-A0AAU1EH68-F1
#
_entry.id   AF-A0AAU1EH68-F1
#
_cell.length_a   1.000
_cell.length_b   1.000
_cell.length_c   1.000
_cell.angle_alpha   90.00
_cell.angle_beta   90.00
_cell.angle_gamma   90.00
#
_symmetry.space_group_name_H-M   'P 1'
#
loop_
_entity.id
_entity.type
_entity.pdbx_description
1 polymer ?
#
loop_
_entity_poly.entity_id
_entity_poly.type
_entity_poly.pdbx_seq_one_letter_code
_entity_poly.pdbx_strand_id
1 'polypeptide(L)'
;MAGSARVRIIALAGRRSWIVVEGRLPRSAASYLSGVLRERCGQQAVVFLDLRQAQLSGAQEPRGAFLPDGPRVFHVMAEEPWRSLLARDRRVRWHGCAEEAWQAWCSGP
;
A
#
# COMPACT_ATOMS: atom_id res chain seq x y z
N MET A 1 -17.70 6.26 -13.37
CA MET A 1 -16.87 7.29 -12.73
C MET A 1 -15.41 6.89 -12.87
N ALA A 2 -14.58 7.72 -13.50
CA ALA A 2 -13.14 7.49 -13.55
C ALA A 2 -12.55 7.80 -12.17
N GLY A 3 -11.88 6.83 -11.54
CA GLY A 3 -11.08 7.08 -10.34
C GLY A 3 -9.79 7.81 -10.69
N SER A 4 -9.24 8.52 -9.73
CA SER A 4 -7.91 9.12 -9.81
C SER A 4 -7.16 8.76 -8.54
N ALA A 5 -6.00 8.14 -8.69
CA ALA A 5 -5.03 8.01 -7.61
C ALA A 5 -3.67 8.56 -8.01
N ARG A 6 -2.99 9.11 -7.00
CA ARG A 6 -1.60 9.52 -7.07
C ARG A 6 -0.80 8.63 -6.15
N VAL A 7 0.32 8.13 -6.65
CA VAL A 7 1.26 7.30 -5.89
C VAL A 7 2.58 8.04 -5.84
N ARG A 8 3.08 8.32 -4.64
CA ARG A 8 4.34 9.05 -4.42
C ARG A 8 5.26 8.26 -3.52
N ILE A 9 6.53 8.17 -3.88
CA ILE A 9 7.58 7.72 -2.97
C ILE A 9 8.03 8.96 -2.19
N ILE A 10 7.93 8.92 -0.86
CA ILE A 10 8.29 10.04 0.01
C ILE A 10 9.60 9.82 0.77
N ALA A 11 10.06 8.57 0.90
CA ALA A 11 11.34 8.25 1.49
C ALA A 11 11.92 6.94 0.91
N LEU A 12 13.25 6.88 0.85
CA LEU A 12 14.02 5.71 0.45
C LEU A 12 15.17 5.51 1.44
N ALA A 13 15.41 4.26 1.84
CA ALA A 13 16.57 3.90 2.67
C ALA A 13 16.99 2.46 2.37
N GLY A 14 18.09 2.28 1.64
CA GLY A 14 18.53 0.96 1.19
C GLY A 14 17.45 0.25 0.38
N ARG A 15 16.98 -0.92 0.85
CA ARG A 15 15.90 -1.72 0.24
C ARG A 15 14.50 -1.42 0.80
N ARG A 16 14.34 -0.25 1.41
CA ARG A 16 13.09 0.24 1.98
C ARG A 16 12.56 1.41 1.16
N SER A 17 11.24 1.43 0.96
CA SER A 17 10.55 2.57 0.36
C SER A 17 9.33 2.93 1.20
N TRP A 18 9.07 4.24 1.34
CA TRP A 18 7.83 4.75 1.90
C TRP A 18 7.01 5.38 0.79
N ILE A 19 5.81 4.86 0.60
CA ILE A 19 4.87 5.24 -0.45
C ILE A 19 3.59 5.78 0.17
N VAL A 20 3.12 6.89 -0.35
CA VAL A 20 1.79 7.45 -0.06
C VAL A 20 0.93 7.30 -1.29
N VAL A 21 -0.30 6.83 -1.08
CA VAL A 21 -1.34 6.77 -2.11
C VAL A 21 -2.48 7.70 -1.70
N GLU A 22 -2.89 8.55 -2.63
CA GLU A 22 -3.94 9.54 -2.42
C GLU A 22 -4.99 9.44 -3.52
N GLY A 23 -6.24 9.76 -3.19
CA GLY A 23 -7.32 9.94 -4.15
C GLY A 23 -8.41 8.87 -4.05
N ARG A 24 -9.25 8.77 -5.07
CA ARG A 24 -10.41 7.87 -5.08
C ARG A 24 -10.29 6.87 -6.21
N LEU A 25 -10.36 5.59 -5.87
CA LEU A 25 -10.22 4.49 -6.80
C LEU A 25 -11.47 3.61 -6.74
N PRO A 26 -12.09 3.27 -7.88
CA PRO A 26 -13.02 2.15 -7.88
C PRO A 26 -12.26 0.88 -7.48
N ARG A 27 -12.88 -0.02 -6.72
CA ARG A 27 -12.25 -1.30 -6.33
C ARG A 27 -11.79 -2.12 -7.54
N SER A 28 -12.43 -1.99 -8.70
CA SER A 28 -11.99 -2.61 -9.95
C SER A 28 -10.63 -2.08 -10.45
N ALA A 29 -10.22 -0.87 -10.07
CA ALA A 29 -8.91 -0.30 -10.37
C ALA A 29 -7.81 -0.72 -9.37
N ALA A 30 -8.12 -1.57 -8.40
CA ALA A 30 -7.14 -2.14 -7.48
C ALA A 30 -5.99 -2.85 -8.23
N SER A 31 -6.28 -3.55 -9.33
CA SER A 31 -5.25 -4.18 -10.18
C SER A 31 -4.35 -3.15 -10.86
N TYR A 32 -4.87 -1.98 -11.25
CA TYR A 32 -4.05 -0.89 -11.79
C TYR A 32 -3.07 -0.36 -10.74
N LEU A 33 -3.56 -0.10 -9.53
CA LEU A 33 -2.71 0.34 -8.44
C LEU A 33 -1.66 -0.73 -8.07
N SER A 34 -2.01 -2.02 -8.15
CA SER A 34 -1.04 -3.11 -8.01
C SER A 34 0.09 -3.03 -9.03
N GLY A 35 -0.23 -2.76 -10.30
CA GLY A 35 0.76 -2.54 -11.36
C GLY A 35 1.66 -1.35 -11.09
N VAL A 36 1.08 -0.21 -10.67
CA VAL A 36 1.86 0.99 -10.30
C VAL A 36 2.77 0.69 -9.11
N LEU A 37 2.28 0.00 -8.07
CA LEU A 37 3.10 -0.39 -6.93
C LEU A 37 4.22 -1.34 -7.35
N ARG A 38 3.96 -2.30 -8.25
CA ARG A 38 5.00 -3.19 -8.79
C ARG A 38 6.12 -2.42 -9.47
N GLU A 39 5.80 -1.45 -10.30
CA GLU A 39 6.79 -0.60 -10.97
C GLU A 39 7.60 0.25 -9.99
N ARG A 40 6.96 0.75 -8.93
CA ARG A 40 7.59 1.67 -7.96
C ARG A 40 8.41 0.96 -6.89
N CYS A 41 7.99 -0.23 -6.45
CA CYS A 41 8.62 -0.90 -5.32
C CYS A 41 8.82 -2.42 -5.47
N GLY A 42 8.62 -3.00 -6.66
CA GLY A 42 8.78 -4.45 -6.87
C GLY A 42 10.18 -5.00 -6.51
N GLN A 43 11.22 -4.16 -6.56
CA GLN A 43 12.59 -4.55 -6.18
C GLN A 43 12.90 -4.33 -4.69
N GLN A 44 12.02 -3.63 -3.96
CA GLN A 44 12.21 -3.31 -2.55
C GLN A 44 11.95 -4.55 -1.69
N ALA A 45 12.69 -4.69 -0.60
CA ALA A 45 12.48 -5.78 0.34
C ALA A 45 11.35 -5.45 1.32
N VAL A 46 11.23 -4.17 1.70
CA VAL A 46 10.25 -3.65 2.66
C VAL A 46 9.60 -2.40 2.11
N VAL A 47 8.27 -2.32 2.23
CA VAL A 47 7.49 -1.18 1.74
C VAL A 47 6.61 -0.66 2.87
N PHE A 48 6.68 0.64 3.12
CA PHE A 48 5.76 1.37 3.98
C PHE A 48 4.71 2.00 3.07
N LEU A 49 3.45 1.69 3.29
CA LEU A 49 2.35 2.09 2.43
C LEU A 49 1.30 2.84 3.25
N ASP A 50 1.16 4.14 2.98
CA ASP A 50 0.12 4.98 3.56
C ASP A 50 -1.06 5.09 2.58
N LEU A 51 -2.19 4.50 2.98
CA LEU A 51 -3.46 4.47 2.25
C LEU A 51 -4.53 5.33 2.92
N ARG A 52 -4.22 6.06 4.00
CA ARG A 52 -5.23 6.83 4.76
C ARG A 52 -5.90 7.91 3.91
N GLN A 53 -5.21 8.42 2.88
CA GLN A 53 -5.74 9.40 1.94
C GLN A 53 -6.28 8.76 0.65
N ALA A 54 -6.30 7.43 0.56
CA ALA A 54 -6.85 6.68 -0.55
C ALA A 54 -8.24 6.15 -0.19
N GLN A 55 -9.23 6.41 -1.03
CA GLN A 55 -10.60 5.91 -0.87
C GLN A 55 -10.91 4.85 -1.93
N LEU A 56 -11.38 3.69 -1.48
CA LEU A 56 -11.96 2.69 -2.36
C LEU A 56 -13.47 2.92 -2.51
N SER A 57 -13.95 2.95 -3.75
CA SER A 57 -15.37 3.07 -4.06
C SER A 57 -15.89 1.86 -4.86
N GLY A 58 -17.19 1.59 -4.74
CA GLY A 58 -17.85 0.48 -5.43
C GLY A 58 -17.80 -0.85 -4.68
N ALA A 59 -18.74 -1.73 -5.03
CA ALA A 59 -18.98 -3.01 -4.34
C ALA A 59 -18.22 -4.20 -4.94
N GLN A 60 -17.58 -4.02 -6.09
CA GLN A 60 -16.93 -5.12 -6.79
C GLN A 60 -15.61 -5.47 -6.10
N GLU A 61 -15.47 -6.73 -5.66
CA GLU A 61 -14.21 -7.19 -5.07
C GLU A 61 -13.10 -7.25 -6.14
N PRO A 62 -11.87 -6.84 -5.80
CA PRO A 62 -10.72 -6.99 -6.70
C PRO A 62 -10.49 -8.45 -7.08
N ARG A 63 -10.13 -8.69 -8.33
CA ARG A 63 -9.67 -10.01 -8.78
C ARG A 63 -8.16 -10.11 -8.56
N GLY A 64 -7.75 -11.06 -7.71
CA GLY A 64 -6.34 -11.38 -7.45
C GLY A 64 -5.72 -10.61 -6.29
N ALA A 65 -4.42 -10.81 -6.09
CA ALA A 65 -3.66 -10.13 -5.04
C ALA A 65 -3.51 -8.64 -5.37
N PHE A 66 -3.79 -7.78 -4.40
CA PHE A 66 -3.59 -6.34 -4.55
C PHE A 66 -2.11 -5.95 -4.41
N LEU A 67 -1.42 -6.46 -3.40
CA LEU A 67 -0.02 -6.13 -3.16
C LEU A 67 0.88 -6.85 -4.16
N PRO A 68 1.82 -6.14 -4.81
CA PRO A 68 2.69 -6.77 -5.79
C PRO A 68 3.63 -7.79 -5.15
N ASP A 69 4.08 -8.77 -5.94
CA ASP A 69 5.19 -9.65 -5.58
C ASP A 69 6.50 -8.86 -5.44
N GLY A 70 7.49 -9.44 -4.76
CA GLY A 70 8.81 -8.85 -4.56
C GLY A 70 9.04 -8.45 -3.09
N PRO A 71 8.34 -7.43 -2.56
CA PRO A 71 8.49 -7.08 -1.16
C PRO A 71 8.06 -8.22 -0.24
N ARG A 72 8.89 -8.45 0.78
CA ARG A 72 8.69 -9.50 1.78
C ARG A 72 7.80 -9.01 2.93
N VAL A 73 7.81 -7.70 3.18
CA VAL A 73 7.03 -7.06 4.24
C VAL A 73 6.41 -5.77 3.72
N PHE A 74 5.13 -5.56 4.04
CA PHE A 74 4.42 -4.30 3.83
C PHE A 74 3.98 -3.76 5.19
N HIS A 75 4.50 -2.62 5.60
CA HIS A 75 4.00 -1.86 6.74
C HIS A 75 2.89 -0.93 6.25
N VAL A 76 1.66 -1.12 6.72
CA VAL A 76 0.48 -0.48 6.12
C VAL A 76 -0.27 0.35 7.16
N MET A 77 -0.59 1.58 6.78
CA MET A 77 -1.59 2.42 7.44
C MET A 77 -2.77 2.58 6.50
N ALA A 78 -3.95 2.13 6.92
CA ALA A 78 -5.15 2.23 6.09
C ALA A 78 -6.42 2.21 6.93
N GLU A 79 -7.48 2.78 6.37
CA GLU A 79 -8.84 2.66 6.88
C GLU A 79 -9.61 1.52 6.17
N GLU A 80 -10.82 1.20 6.63
CA GLU A 80 -11.72 0.40 5.80
C GLU A 80 -12.07 1.16 4.51
N PRO A 81 -12.23 0.48 3.36
CA PRO A 81 -12.23 -0.97 3.19
C PRO A 81 -10.85 -1.59 2.84
N TRP A 82 -9.77 -0.82 2.87
CA TRP A 82 -8.43 -1.33 2.54
C TRP A 82 -7.96 -2.41 3.51
N ARG A 83 -8.29 -2.27 4.80
CA ARG A 83 -7.99 -3.27 5.81
C ARG A 83 -8.61 -4.62 5.48
N SER A 84 -9.90 -4.65 5.13
CA SER A 84 -10.58 -5.86 4.66
C SER A 84 -9.92 -6.46 3.40
N LEU A 85 -9.56 -5.61 2.42
CA LEU A 85 -8.93 -6.06 1.18
C LEU A 85 -7.57 -6.74 1.41
N LEU A 86 -6.80 -6.22 2.38
CA LEU A 86 -5.43 -6.65 2.65
C LEU A 86 -5.33 -7.69 3.78
N ALA A 87 -6.43 -7.98 4.48
CA ALA A 87 -6.45 -8.79 5.71
C ALA A 87 -5.83 -10.19 5.55
N ARG A 88 -5.89 -10.77 4.34
CA ARG A 88 -5.38 -12.12 4.05
C ARG A 88 -3.91 -12.15 3.62
N ASP A 89 -3.28 -11.01 3.34
CA ASP A 89 -1.87 -10.99 2.93
C ASP A 89 -0.95 -11.04 4.15
N ARG A 90 -0.26 -12.18 4.32
CA ARG A 90 0.62 -12.46 5.48
C ARG A 90 1.84 -11.54 5.56
N ARG A 91 2.17 -10.82 4.49
CA ARG A 91 3.28 -9.86 4.44
C ARG A 91 2.92 -8.53 5.10
N VAL A 92 1.63 -8.29 5.37
CA VAL A 92 1.15 -7.03 5.93
C VAL A 92 1.43 -6.95 7.43
N ARG A 93 1.89 -5.79 7.86
CA ARG A 93 2.06 -5.36 9.25
C ARG A 93 1.30 -4.05 9.42
N TRP A 94 0.29 -4.07 10.27
CA TRP A 94 -0.61 -2.94 10.47
C TRP A 94 -0.04 -1.95 11.48
N HIS A 95 -0.18 -0.66 11.19
CA HIS A 95 0.14 0.44 12.10
C HIS A 95 -1.07 1.34 12.26
N GLY A 96 -1.32 1.81 13.49
CA GLY A 96 -2.43 2.70 13.81
C GLY A 96 -2.13 4.15 13.43
N CYS A 97 -0.86 4.55 13.47
CA CYS A 97 -0.44 5.92 13.17
C CYS A 97 0.94 5.99 12.50
N ALA A 98 1.27 7.19 12.01
CA ALA A 98 2.54 7.45 11.33
C ALA A 98 3.76 7.30 12.27
N GLU A 99 3.60 7.55 13.56
CA GLU A 99 4.67 7.43 14.55
C GLU A 99 5.11 5.98 14.75
N GLU A 100 4.17 5.05 14.94
CA GLU A 100 4.46 3.61 15.01
C GLU A 100 5.13 3.09 13.73
N ALA A 101 4.60 3.51 12.57
CA ALA A 101 5.20 3.18 11.28
C ALA A 101 6.62 3.76 11.16
N TRP A 102 6.85 4.98 11.63
CA TRP A 102 8.17 5.61 11.63
C TRP A 102 9.16 4.90 12.56
N GLN A 103 8.72 4.47 13.75
CA GLN A 103 9.56 3.67 14.64
C GLN A 103 9.97 2.35 13.99
N ALA A 104 9.05 1.65 13.32
CA ALA A 104 9.36 0.45 12.54
C ALA A 104 10.30 0.75 11.37
N TRP A 105 10.14 1.91 10.70
CA TRP A 105 11.05 2.37 9.66
C TRP A 105 12.47 2.51 10.18
N CYS A 106 12.67 3.19 11.31
CA CYS A 106 13.98 3.44 11.90
C CYS A 106 14.63 2.18 12.51
N SER A 107 13.84 1.20 12.93
CA SER A 107 14.32 -0.02 13.60
C SER A 107 14.64 -1.16 12.63
N GLY A 108 14.22 -1.05 11.37
CA GLY A 108 14.53 -2.04 10.34
C GLY A 108 15.98 -1.91 9.83
N PRO A 109 16.63 -3.02 9.42
CA PRO A 109 17.88 -2.96 8.65
C PRO A 109 17.68 -2.21 7.31
#